data_AF-A0A4D4MJW7-F1
#
_entry.id   AF-A0A4D4MJW7-F1
#
_cell.length_a   1.000
_cell.length_b   1.000
_cell.length_c   1.000
_cell.angle_alpha   90.00
_cell.angle_beta   90.00
_cell.angle_gamma   90.00
#
_symmetry.space_group_name_H-M   'P 1'
#
loop_
_entity.id
_entity.type
_entity.pdbx_description
1 polymer ?
#
loop_
_entity_poly.entity_id
_entity_poly.type
_entity_poly.pdbx_seq_one_letter_code
_entity_poly.pdbx_strand_id
1 'polypeptide(L)' 'MASCTDAGVGAVAWVESGGGPLIAVPEVVLPFWAGADGDELSTDYDRACDVDAFIGLVPVGDTRALVLGDDPGS' A
#
# COMPACT_ATOMS: atom_id res chain seq x y z
N MET A 1 5.18 1.77 20.50
CA MET A 1 5.40 0.44 21.10
C MET A 1 4.02 -0.22 21.23
N ALA A 2 3.57 -0.90 20.18
CA ALA A 2 2.28 -1.61 20.21
C ALA A 2 2.47 -2.94 20.94
N SER A 3 1.65 -3.20 21.95
CA SER A 3 1.65 -4.44 22.72
C SER A 3 0.62 -5.39 22.15
N CYS A 4 1.07 -6.51 21.59
CA CYS A 4 0.21 -7.55 21.03
C CYS A 4 -0.26 -8.46 22.17
N THR A 5 -1.42 -8.19 22.76
CA THR A 5 -2.12 -9.21 23.56
C THR A 5 -2.74 -10.24 22.64
N ASP A 6 -2.42 -11.51 22.89
CA ASP A 6 -2.84 -12.74 22.22
C ASP A 6 -4.26 -12.66 21.63
N ALA A 7 -4.33 -12.43 20.32
CA ALA A 7 -5.54 -12.61 19.55
C ALA A 7 -5.63 -14.12 19.26
N GLY A 8 -6.47 -14.83 20.02
CA GLY A 8 -6.58 -16.29 19.94
C GLY A 8 -6.69 -16.79 18.50
N VAL A 9 -6.08 -17.94 18.21
CA VAL A 9 -6.00 -18.55 16.87
C VAL A 9 -7.30 -18.39 16.06
N GLY A 10 -7.28 -17.47 15.10
CA GLY A 10 -8.43 -17.13 14.25
C GLY A 10 -8.96 -15.70 14.39
N ALA A 11 -8.53 -14.92 15.38
CA ALA A 11 -8.84 -13.51 15.48
C ALA A 11 -7.96 -12.71 14.50
N VAL A 12 -8.60 -12.10 13.50
CA VAL A 12 -7.93 -11.25 12.51
C VAL A 12 -7.55 -9.94 13.20
N ALA A 13 -6.26 -9.62 13.21
CA ALA A 13 -5.78 -8.33 13.70
C ALA A 13 -5.98 -7.29 12.61
N TRP A 14 -6.92 -6.37 12.84
CA TRP A 14 -7.10 -5.21 11.98
C TRP A 14 -5.93 -4.25 12.14
N VAL A 15 -5.50 -3.68 11.03
CA VAL A 15 -4.46 -2.66 10.98
C VAL A 15 -5.11 -1.35 10.59
N GLU A 16 -4.94 -0.34 11.44
CA GLU A 16 -5.37 1.02 11.14
C GLU A 16 -4.35 1.67 10.18
N SER A 17 -4.86 2.28 9.11
CA SER A 17 -4.06 3.06 8.15
C SER A 17 -4.31 4.56 8.33
N GLY A 18 -3.36 5.40 7.91
CA GLY A 18 -3.53 6.86 7.87
C GLY A 18 -4.49 7.36 6.79
N GLY A 19 -5.07 6.46 5.98
CA GLY A 19 -5.88 6.77 4.80
C GLY A 19 -5.08 6.67 3.49
N GLY A 20 -5.77 6.67 2.35
CA GLY A 20 -5.17 6.49 1.02
C GLY A 20 -5.17 5.02 0.54
N PRO A 21 -4.63 4.75 -0.66
CA PRO A 21 -4.76 3.44 -1.29
C PRO A 21 -3.93 2.36 -0.58
N LEU A 22 -4.41 1.12 -0.59
CA LEU A 22 -3.63 -0.04 -0.20
C LEU A 22 -2.82 -0.54 -1.41
N ILE A 23 -1.52 -0.78 -1.22
CA ILE A 23 -0.61 -1.13 -2.30
C ILE A 23 -0.01 -2.51 -2.05
N ALA A 24 -0.24 -3.45 -2.97
CA ALA A 24 0.38 -4.76 -2.95
C ALA A 24 1.53 -4.81 -3.97
N VAL A 25 2.76 -4.82 -3.44
CA VAL A 25 3.99 -4.87 -4.23
C VAL A 25 4.50 -6.32 -4.31
N PRO A 26 4.80 -6.87 -5.50
CA PRO A 26 5.42 -8.19 -5.59
C PRO A 26 6.78 -8.23 -4.88
N GLU A 27 7.02 -9.26 -4.08
CA GLU A 27 8.25 -9.39 -3.27
C GLU A 27 9.53 -9.24 -4.11
N VAL A 28 9.52 -9.77 -5.33
CA VAL A 28 10.65 -9.70 -6.28
C VAL A 28 11.08 -8.28 -6.64
N VAL A 29 10.18 -7.29 -6.52
CA VAL A 29 10.50 -5.88 -6.80
C VAL A 29 10.44 -4.96 -5.57
N LEU A 30 10.24 -5.51 -4.37
CA LEU A 30 10.27 -4.71 -3.13
C LEU A 30 11.55 -3.89 -2.94
N PRO A 31 12.76 -4.35 -3.33
CA PRO A 31 13.97 -3.52 -3.23
C PRO A 31 13.94 -2.24 -4.08
N PHE A 32 13.03 -2.14 -5.05
CA PHE A 32 12.85 -0.96 -5.90
C PHE A 32 11.72 -0.04 -5.44
N TRP A 33 10.98 -0.41 -4.39
CA TRP A 33 9.93 0.42 -3.80
C TRP A 33 10.57 1.44 -2.85
N ALA A 34 10.57 2.72 -3.23
CA ALA A 34 11.13 3.82 -2.47
C ALA A 34 10.27 4.22 -1.25
N GLY A 35 8.98 3.86 -1.25
CA GLY A 35 8.07 4.15 -0.13
C GLY A 35 7.28 5.44 -0.29
N ALA A 36 6.78 5.94 0.85
CA ALA A 36 6.01 7.18 0.96
C ALA A 36 6.84 8.38 1.41
N ASP A 37 8.07 8.14 1.87
CA ASP A 37 8.98 9.16 2.37
C ASP A 37 10.14 9.32 1.38
N GLY A 38 10.29 10.52 0.80
CA GLY A 38 11.39 10.81 -0.13
C GLY A 38 11.49 12.28 -0.51
N ASP A 39 12.69 12.69 -0.91
CA ASP A 39 12.99 14.06 -1.34
C ASP A 39 12.70 14.28 -2.84
N GLU A 40 12.21 13.24 -3.52
CA GLU A 40 11.84 13.26 -4.92
C GLU A 40 10.56 14.07 -5.12
N LEU A 41 10.40 14.64 -6.32
CA LEU A 41 9.21 15.44 -6.66
C LEU A 41 7.90 14.63 -6.61
N SER A 42 7.99 13.30 -6.64
CA SER A 42 6.87 12.37 -6.51
C SER A 42 7.39 11.03 -6.01
N THR A 43 6.98 10.64 -4.80
CA THR A 43 7.30 9.34 -4.21
C THR A 43 6.51 8.24 -4.92
N ASP A 44 6.88 6.99 -4.67
CA ASP A 44 6.12 5.85 -5.18
C ASP A 44 4.69 5.82 -4.66
N TYR A 45 4.48 6.27 -3.42
CA TYR A 45 3.16 6.41 -2.82
C TYR A 45 2.34 7.54 -3.45
N ASP A 46 2.95 8.68 -3.78
CA ASP A 46 2.26 9.78 -4.46
C ASP A 46 1.69 9.31 -5.81
N ARG A 47 2.49 8.56 -6.58
CA ARG A 47 2.03 7.98 -7.85
C ARG A 47 0.88 6.98 -7.68
N ALA A 48 0.79 6.31 -6.54
CA ALA A 48 -0.33 5.44 -6.23
C ALA A 48 -1.59 6.23 -5.85
N CYS A 49 -1.43 7.37 -5.17
CA CYS A 49 -2.54 8.27 -4.85
C CYS A 49 -3.17 8.90 -6.10
N ASP A 50 -2.39 9.12 -7.17
CA ASP A 50 -2.88 9.65 -8.45
C ASP A 50 -3.74 8.64 -9.26
N VAL A 51 -3.90 7.40 -8.77
CA VAL A 51 -4.77 6.41 -9.40
C VAL A 51 -6.22 6.62 -8.94
N ASP A 52 -7.00 7.33 -9.75
CA ASP A 52 -8.42 7.62 -9.49
C ASP A 52 -9.36 6.39 -9.57
N ALA A 53 -8.83 5.19 -9.81
CA ALA A 53 -9.60 3.97 -9.99
C ALA A 53 -9.61 3.10 -8.72
N PHE A 54 -10.73 2.39 -8.48
CA PHE A 54 -10.83 1.39 -7.40
C PHE A 54 -9.74 0.32 -7.44
N ILE A 55 -9.29 -0.04 -8.64
CA ILE A 55 -8.17 -0.94 -8.86
C ILE A 55 -7.29 -0.33 -9.94
N GLY A 56 -5.99 -0.24 -9.68
CA GLY A 56 -5.02 0.22 -10.68
C GLY A 56 -3.64 -0.40 -10.51
N LEU A 57 -2.71 0.03 -11.35
CA LEU A 57 -1.36 -0.50 -11.38
C LEU A 57 -0.36 0.66 -11.45
N VAL A 58 0.67 0.60 -10.61
CA VAL A 58 1.82 1.53 -10.66
C VAL A 58 3.09 0.79 -11.01
N PRO A 59 3.98 1.35 -11.86
CA PRO A 59 5.27 0.73 -12.16
C PRO A 59 6.17 0.67 -10.91
N VAL A 60 6.81 -0.48 -10.70
CA VAL A 60 7.85 -0.69 -9.67
C VAL A 60 8.93 -1.59 -10.27
N GLY A 61 10.15 -1.06 -10.41
CA GLY A 61 11.22 -1.77 -11.13
C GLY A 61 10.80 -2.13 -12.56
N ASP A 62 10.85 -3.42 -12.89
CA ASP A 62 10.46 -3.99 -14.20
C ASP A 62 9.04 -4.58 -14.21
N THR A 63 8.29 -4.46 -13.11
CA THR A 63 6.92 -4.96 -12.98
C THR A 63 5.95 -3.89 -12.48
N ARG A 64 4.79 -4.30 -11.97
CA ARG A 64 3.74 -3.42 -11.45
C ARG A 64 3.29 -3.84 -10.06
N ALA A 65 3.04 -2.85 -9.21
CA ALA A 65 2.31 -3.04 -7.96
C ALA A 65 0.81 -2.80 -8.18
N LEU A 66 0.00 -3.51 -7.42
CA LEU A 66 -1.46 -3.38 -7.42
C LEU A 66 -1.87 -2.27 -6.44
N VAL A 67 -2.64 -1.32 -6.94
CA VAL A 67 -3.29 -0.28 -6.14
C VAL A 67 -4.74 -0.71 -5.92
N LEU A 68 -5.14 -0.77 -4.65
CA LEU A 68 -6.52 -0.90 -4.21
C LEU A 68 -6.92 0.48 -3.69
N GLY A 69 -7.73 1.18 -4.49
CA GLY A 69 -8.30 2.46 -4.13
C GLY A 69 -9.28 2.35 -2.96
N ASP A 70 -9.81 3.49 -2.53
CA ASP A 70 -10.72 3.55 -1.39
C ASP A 70 -12.14 3.02 -1.71
N ASP A 71 -12.91 2.79 -0.65
CA ASP A 71 -14.21 2.13 -0.52
C ASP A 71 -15.04 1.94 -1.81
N PRO A 72 -15.33 0.68 -2.24
CA PRO A 72 -16.25 0.40 -3.34
C PRO A 72 -17.74 0.64 -3.01
N GLY A 73 -18.06 1.13 -1.81
CA GLY A 73 -19.39 1.19 -1.23
C GLY A 73 -20.05 2.57 -1.04
N SER A 74 -19.46 3.66 -1.57
CA SER A 74 -20.03 5.02 -1.44
C SER A 74 -21.32 5.25 -2.23
#